data_AF-K7ZPJ1-F1
#
_entry.id   AF-K7ZPJ1-F1
#
_cell.length_a   1.000
_cell.length_b   1.000
_cell.length_c   1.000
_cell.angle_alpha   90.00
_cell.angle_beta   90.00
_cell.angle_gamma   90.00
#
_symmetry.space_group_name_H-M   'P 1'
#
loop_
_entity.id
_entity.type
_entity.pdbx_description
1 polymer ?
#
loop_
_entity_poly.entity_id
_entity_poly.type
_entity_poly.pdbx_seq_one_letter_code
_entity_poly.pdbx_strand_id
1 'polypeptide(L)'
;IAEIAKTLTGATLDENTEIVLGCPFVFISYARELFPAKFNISAQNCYKVPKGAFTGEVSPAMLKDVGADWVILGHSERRHVFNEPDELIADKAAHA
;
A
#
# COMPACT_ATOMS: atom_id res chain seq x y z
N ILE A 1 -7.24 -0.38 -13.02
CA ILE A 1 -6.34 0.71 -12.56
C ILE A 1 -6.33 1.87 -13.56
N ALA A 2 -6.04 1.65 -14.85
CA ALA A 2 -6.06 2.71 -15.87
C ALA A 2 -7.35 3.56 -15.90
N GLU A 3 -8.52 2.92 -15.82
CA GLU A 3 -9.79 3.64 -15.79
C GLU A 3 -9.95 4.50 -14.52
N ILE A 4 -9.60 3.95 -13.35
CA ILE A 4 -9.60 4.68 -12.07
C ILE A 4 -8.64 5.87 -12.15
N ALA A 5 -7.43 5.67 -12.69
CA ALA A 5 -6.45 6.71 -12.90
C ALA A 5 -7.03 7.84 -13.76
N LYS A 6 -7.56 7.50 -14.94
CA LYS A 6 -8.19 8.47 -15.85
C LYS A 6 -9.27 9.29 -15.14
N THR A 7 -10.14 8.65 -14.37
CA THR A 7 -11.22 9.31 -13.65
C THR A 7 -10.70 10.26 -12.57
N LEU A 8 -9.79 9.78 -11.72
CA LEU A 8 -9.27 10.57 -10.59
C LEU A 8 -8.34 11.69 -11.03
N THR A 9 -7.49 11.47 -12.05
CA THR A 9 -6.58 12.52 -12.54
C THR A 9 -7.31 13.61 -13.32
N GLY A 10 -8.46 13.28 -13.92
CA GLY A 10 -9.33 14.25 -14.60
C GLY A 10 -10.26 15.05 -13.67
N ALA A 11 -10.35 14.67 -12.40
CA ALA A 11 -11.20 15.35 -11.42
C ALA A 11 -10.56 16.65 -10.92
N THR A 12 -11.39 17.65 -10.64
CA THR A 12 -11.00 18.81 -9.83
C THR A 12 -11.01 18.38 -8.36
N LEU A 13 -9.86 18.48 -7.70
CA LEU A 13 -9.65 18.04 -6.33
C LEU A 13 -9.17 19.24 -5.51
N ASP A 14 -9.57 19.31 -4.25
CA ASP A 14 -9.07 20.34 -3.31
C ASP A 14 -7.57 20.13 -3.07
N GLU A 15 -6.80 21.22 -3.17
CA GLU A 15 -5.35 21.23 -2.95
C GLU A 15 -4.97 20.88 -1.51
N ASN A 16 -5.89 21.02 -0.55
CA ASN A 16 -5.68 20.67 0.85
C ASN A 16 -6.05 19.21 1.19
N THR A 17 -6.39 18.39 0.19
CA THR A 17 -6.74 16.97 0.40
C THR A 17 -5.58 16.05 0.04
N GLU A 18 -5.13 15.24 1.00
CA GLU A 18 -4.20 14.16 0.74
C GLU A 18 -4.94 12.94 0.19
N ILE A 19 -4.45 12.37 -0.91
CA ILE A 19 -5.07 11.21 -1.56
C ILE A 19 -4.10 10.04 -1.53
N VAL A 20 -4.51 8.95 -0.90
CA VAL A 20 -3.74 7.70 -0.78
C VAL A 20 -4.54 6.54 -1.37
N LEU A 21 -3.96 5.84 -2.35
CA LEU A 21 -4.62 4.77 -3.10
C LEU A 21 -4.11 3.39 -2.66
N GLY A 22 -4.94 2.61 -1.96
CA GLY A 22 -4.65 1.23 -1.57
C GLY A 22 -4.69 0.27 -2.76
N CYS A 23 -3.52 -0.15 -3.24
CA CYS A 23 -3.33 -0.95 -4.46
C CYS A 23 -2.84 -2.37 -4.12
N PRO A 24 -3.38 -3.42 -4.78
CA PRO A 24 -2.78 -4.76 -4.72
C PRO A 24 -1.32 -4.70 -5.19
N PHE A 25 -0.41 -5.34 -4.45
CA PHE A 25 1.03 -5.13 -4.63
C PHE A 25 1.54 -5.46 -6.05
N VAL A 26 0.90 -6.41 -6.74
CA VAL A 26 1.22 -6.80 -8.13
C VAL A 26 1.00 -5.68 -9.15
N PHE A 27 0.30 -4.61 -8.78
CA PHE A 27 0.02 -3.48 -9.65
C PHE A 27 0.61 -2.15 -9.18
N ILE A 28 1.41 -2.12 -8.10
CA ILE A 28 1.91 -0.84 -7.55
C ILE A 28 2.76 -0.09 -8.57
N SER A 29 3.72 -0.74 -9.23
CA SER A 29 4.56 -0.10 -10.26
C SER A 29 3.70 0.49 -11.39
N TYR A 30 2.71 -0.26 -11.86
CA TYR A 30 1.79 0.20 -12.90
C TYR A 30 0.90 1.35 -12.44
N ALA A 31 0.41 1.31 -11.21
CA ALA A 31 -0.33 2.44 -10.63
C ALA A 31 0.58 3.67 -10.53
N ARG A 32 1.84 3.51 -10.12
CA ARG A 32 2.77 4.62 -9.98
C ARG A 32 3.03 5.33 -11.30
N GLU A 33 3.13 4.59 -12.40
CA GLU A 33 3.27 5.13 -13.77
C GLU A 33 2.05 5.94 -14.22
N LEU A 34 0.86 5.54 -13.80
CA LEU A 34 -0.39 6.17 -14.25
C LEU A 34 -0.80 7.39 -13.41
N PHE A 35 -0.46 7.39 -12.13
CA PHE A 35 -0.87 8.44 -11.20
C PHE A 35 0.24 9.50 -11.03
N PRO A 36 -0.06 10.80 -11.14
CA PRO A 36 0.90 11.86 -10.84
C PRO A 36 1.28 11.87 -9.35
N ALA A 37 2.40 12.52 -9.02
CA ALA A 37 2.98 12.55 -7.67
C ALA A 37 2.01 13.03 -6.57
N LYS A 38 1.00 13.83 -6.91
CA LYS A 38 -0.05 14.27 -5.95
C LYS A 38 -0.91 13.12 -5.40
N PHE A 39 -0.91 11.95 -6.03
CA PHE A 39 -1.57 10.76 -5.52
C PHE A 39 -0.51 9.84 -4.90
N ASN A 40 -0.63 9.61 -3.60
CA ASN A 40 0.16 8.63 -2.89
C ASN A 40 -0.34 7.23 -3.25
N ILE A 41 0.58 6.28 -3.37
CA ILE A 41 0.25 4.87 -3.58
C ILE A 41 0.55 4.12 -2.29
N SER A 42 -0.41 3.30 -1.85
CA SER A 42 -0.28 2.44 -0.69
C SER A 42 -0.33 0.98 -1.11
N ALA A 43 0.49 0.15 -0.49
CA ALA A 43 0.24 -1.29 -0.50
C ALA A 43 -0.92 -1.65 0.44
N GLN A 44 -1.50 -2.83 0.25
CA GLN A 44 -2.61 -3.32 1.08
C GLN A 44 -2.15 -4.13 2.31
N ASN A 45 -0.88 -4.54 2.36
CA ASN A 45 -0.24 -5.22 3.49
C ASN A 45 1.28 -5.24 3.26
N CYS A 46 2.05 -5.43 4.33
CA CYS A 46 3.45 -5.82 4.27
C CYS A 46 3.80 -6.72 5.47
N TYR A 47 5.01 -7.28 5.46
CA TYR A 47 5.49 -8.11 6.55
C TYR A 47 6.44 -7.38 7.50
N LYS A 48 6.65 -7.94 8.69
CA LYS A 48 7.33 -7.28 9.81
C LYS A 48 8.86 -7.34 9.80
N VAL A 49 9.47 -7.88 8.75
CA VAL A 49 10.93 -7.99 8.62
C VAL A 49 11.38 -7.60 7.22
N PRO A 50 12.62 -7.09 7.06
CA PRO A 50 13.07 -6.54 5.78
C PRO A 50 13.29 -7.60 4.69
N LYS A 51 13.63 -8.84 5.09
CA LYS A 51 13.91 -9.98 4.20
C LYS A 51 13.92 -11.30 4.97
N GLY A 52 13.76 -12.41 4.28
CA GLY A 52 13.92 -13.75 4.86
C GLY A 52 13.09 -14.81 4.14
N ALA A 53 12.93 -15.97 4.79
CA ALA A 53 12.17 -17.09 4.28
C ALA A 53 10.66 -16.94 4.55
N PHE A 54 10.05 -15.91 3.92
CA PHE A 54 8.63 -15.57 4.07
C PHE A 54 7.95 -15.56 2.69
N THR A 55 7.85 -16.75 2.09
CA THR A 55 7.28 -16.91 0.75
C THR A 55 5.88 -16.32 0.65
N GLY A 56 5.67 -15.44 -0.35
CA GLY A 56 4.39 -14.78 -0.59
C GLY A 56 4.26 -13.40 0.06
N GLU A 57 5.12 -13.06 1.03
CA GLU A 57 5.13 -11.76 1.68
C GLU A 57 5.97 -10.72 0.94
N VAL A 58 5.69 -9.44 1.19
CA VAL A 58 6.41 -8.28 0.66
C VAL A 58 6.89 -7.40 1.81
N SER A 59 8.12 -6.90 1.74
CA SER A 59 8.68 -6.00 2.76
C SER A 59 8.40 -4.53 2.42
N PRO A 60 8.39 -3.62 3.43
CA PRO A 60 8.27 -2.18 3.20
C PRO A 60 9.29 -1.66 2.18
N ALA A 61 10.53 -2.16 2.24
CA ALA A 61 11.59 -1.77 1.31
C ALA A 61 11.26 -2.15 -0.15
N MET A 62 10.69 -3.33 -0.40
CA MET A 62 10.25 -3.74 -1.74
C MET A 62 9.13 -2.84 -2.26
N LEU A 63 8.18 -2.48 -1.39
CA LEU A 63 7.04 -1.62 -1.75
C LEU A 63 7.51 -0.20 -2.08
N LYS A 64 8.45 0.34 -1.30
CA LYS A 64 9.07 1.64 -1.55
C LYS A 64 9.84 1.67 -2.87
N ASP A 65 10.56 0.60 -3.18
CA ASP A 65 11.31 0.46 -4.43
C ASP A 65 10.42 0.57 -5.69
N VAL A 66 9.17 0.12 -5.61
CA VAL A 66 8.20 0.23 -6.70
C VAL A 66 7.27 1.45 -6.58
N GLY A 67 7.54 2.37 -5.65
CA GLY A 67 6.87 3.67 -5.56
C GLY A 67 5.61 3.73 -4.68
N ALA A 68 5.45 2.81 -3.73
CA ALA A 68 4.47 2.95 -2.65
C ALA A 68 5.12 3.51 -1.38
N ASP A 69 4.66 4.69 -0.96
CA ASP A 69 5.12 5.37 0.26
C ASP A 69 4.24 5.08 1.48
N TRP A 70 3.14 4.36 1.28
CA TRP A 70 2.17 4.01 2.31
C TRP A 70 1.92 2.50 2.34
N VAL A 71 1.45 2.01 3.49
CA VAL A 71 0.92 0.65 3.62
C VAL A 71 -0.26 0.62 4.58
N ILE A 72 -1.31 -0.11 4.21
CA ILE A 72 -2.44 -0.39 5.09
C ILE A 72 -2.05 -1.57 5.99
N LEU A 73 -2.20 -1.40 7.31
CA LEU A 73 -1.91 -2.43 8.31
C LEU A 73 -3.10 -2.59 9.25
N GLY A 74 -3.35 -3.83 9.69
CA GLY A 74 -4.43 -4.13 10.63
C GLY A 74 -5.84 -3.93 10.05
N HIS A 75 -6.00 -4.01 8.73
CA HIS A 75 -7.32 -4.02 8.09
C HIS A 75 -8.21 -5.11 8.70
N SER A 76 -9.52 -4.86 8.81
CA SER A 76 -10.46 -5.80 9.45
C SER A 76 -10.43 -7.18 8.80
N GLU A 77 -10.29 -7.27 7.47
CA GLU A 77 -10.13 -8.55 6.77
C GLU A 77 -8.87 -9.31 7.19
N ARG A 78 -7.75 -8.60 7.39
CA ARG A 78 -6.48 -9.20 7.86
C ARG A 78 -6.64 -9.76 9.27
N ARG A 79 -7.35 -9.04 10.14
CA ARG A 79 -7.62 -9.44 11.52
C ARG A 79 -8.59 -10.61 11.63
N HIS A 80 -9.72 -10.55 10.94
CA HIS A 80 -10.82 -11.51 11.13
C HIS A 80 -10.73 -12.73 10.20
N VAL A 81 -10.19 -12.59 8.99
CA VAL A 81 -10.10 -13.69 8.00
C VAL A 81 -8.73 -14.35 8.08
N PHE A 82 -7.67 -13.55 8.17
CA PHE A 82 -6.28 -14.04 8.21
C PHE A 82 -5.71 -14.17 9.62
N ASN A 83 -6.49 -13.85 10.66
CA ASN A 83 -6.12 -13.98 12.07
C ASN A 83 -4.83 -13.25 12.46
N GLU A 84 -4.58 -12.06 11.92
CA GLU A 84 -3.42 -11.26 12.33
C GLU A 84 -3.65 -10.62 13.72
N PRO A 85 -2.88 -11.01 14.77
CA PRO A 85 -3.07 -10.49 16.13
C PRO A 85 -2.50 -9.06 16.27
N ASP A 86 -2.92 -8.35 17.33
CA ASP A 86 -2.45 -7.00 17.64
C ASP A 86 -0.93 -6.87 17.69
N GLU A 87 -0.25 -7.85 18.29
CA GLU A 87 1.21 -7.90 18.37
C GLU A 87 1.87 -7.93 16.99
N LEU A 88 1.31 -8.69 16.05
CA LEU A 88 1.81 -8.73 14.67
C LEU A 88 1.58 -7.40 13.96
N ILE A 89 0.44 -6.77 14.16
CA ILE A 89 0.15 -5.46 13.56
C ILE A 89 1.09 -4.39 14.13
N ALA A 90 1.35 -4.42 15.44
CA ALA A 90 2.30 -3.52 16.08
C ALA A 90 3.73 -3.71 15.53
N ASP A 91 4.20 -4.95 15.38
CA ASP A 91 5.50 -5.25 14.78
C ASP A 91 5.58 -4.73 13.32
N LYS A 92 4.53 -4.95 12.52
CA LYS A 92 4.47 -4.45 11.14
C LYS A 92 4.52 -2.93 11.09
N ALA A 93 3.75 -2.26 11.96
CA ALA A 93 3.67 -0.80 12.02
C ALA A 93 4.97 -0.15 12.50
N ALA A 94 5.72 -0.82 13.38
CA ALA A 94 7.04 -0.36 13.81
C ALA A 94 8.12 -0.57 12.74
N HIS A 95 7.96 -1.58 11.87
CA HIS A 95 8.91 -1.88 10.81
C HIS A 95 8.70 -1.05 9.53
N ALA A 96 7.44 -0.79 9.17
CA ALA A 96 7.06 -0.04 7.98
C ALA A 96 7.47 1.44 8.06
#